data_AF-A0A800AGG9-F1
#
_entry.id   AF-A0A800AGG9-F1
#
_cell.length_a   1.000
_cell.length_b   1.000
_cell.length_c   1.000
_cell.angle_alpha   90.00
_cell.angle_beta   90.00
_cell.angle_gamma   90.00
#
_symmetry.space_group_name_H-M   'P 1'
#
loop_
_entity.id
_entity.type
_entity.pdbx_description
1 polymer ?
#
loop_
_entity_poly.entity_id
_entity_poly.type
_entity_poly.pdbx_seq_one_letter_code
_entity_poly.pdbx_strand_id
1 'polypeptide(L)'
;MAKVTMRHSQTTAGERKKLIHEAVRNVDVSASLDELIAIMTACEERFGMSTVEFYARFVAGKMGDSAEVMQWAMAYDAYNHLINTHFQRKAVG
;
A
#
# COMPACT_ATOMS: atom_id res chain seq x y z
N MET A 1 -6.22 43.77 24.61
CA MET A 1 -5.97 42.31 24.61
C MET A 1 -7.14 41.64 23.90
N ALA A 2 -6.99 41.26 22.63
CA ALA A 2 -8.08 40.67 21.84
C ALA A 2 -8.19 39.16 22.15
N LYS A 3 -9.39 38.71 22.56
CA LYS A 3 -9.68 37.31 22.88
C LYS A 3 -9.97 36.57 21.57
N VAL A 4 -9.00 35.78 21.09
CA VAL A 4 -9.19 34.91 19.92
C VAL A 4 -10.04 33.72 20.33
N THR A 5 -11.32 33.76 19.99
CA THR A 5 -12.24 32.64 20.21
C THR A 5 -12.02 31.62 19.10
N MET A 6 -11.11 30.66 19.33
CA MET A 6 -10.98 29.49 18.45
C MET A 6 -12.26 28.65 18.56
N ARG A 7 -13.13 28.74 17.55
CA ARG A 7 -14.24 27.80 17.38
C ARG A 7 -13.65 26.44 17.02
N HIS A 8 -13.42 25.58 18.02
CA HIS A 8 -13.32 24.15 17.77
C HIS A 8 -14.68 23.72 17.20
N SER A 9 -14.74 23.42 15.90
CA SER A 9 -15.87 22.70 15.34
C SER A 9 -15.96 21.39 16.10
N GLN A 10 -16.93 21.27 16.99
CA GLN A 10 -17.22 20.03 17.68
C GLN A 10 -17.69 19.04 16.62
N THR A 11 -16.77 18.25 16.07
CA THR A 11 -17.13 17.09 15.25
C THR A 11 -18.11 16.27 16.06
N THR A 12 -19.29 16.05 15.52
CA THR A 12 -20.36 15.29 16.18
C THR A 12 -19.85 13.88 16.49
N ALA A 13 -20.48 13.18 17.45
CA ALA A 13 -20.07 11.82 17.80
C ALA A 13 -20.08 10.87 16.58
N GLY A 14 -21.01 11.09 15.64
CA GLY A 14 -21.06 10.38 14.37
C GLY A 14 -19.90 10.69 13.42
N GLU A 15 -19.50 11.96 13.30
CA GLU A 15 -18.34 12.36 12.50
C GLU A 15 -17.03 11.85 13.07
N ARG A 16 -16.85 11.88 14.40
CA ARG A 16 -15.66 11.30 15.05
C ARG A 16 -15.56 9.79 14.79
N LYS A 17 -16.68 9.06 14.85
CA LYS A 17 -16.70 7.61 14.56
C LYS A 17 -16.30 7.33 13.10
N LYS A 18 -16.75 8.16 12.15
CA LYS A 18 -16.35 8.05 10.74
C LYS A 18 -14.85 8.31 10.55
N LEU A 19 -14.33 9.38 11.14
CA LEU A 19 -12.90 9.72 11.06
C LEU A 19 -12.01 8.63 11.65
N ILE A 20 -12.39 8.06 12.81
CA ILE A 20 -11.66 6.95 13.43
C ILE A 20 -11.70 5.73 12.52
N HIS A 21 -12.86 5.38 11.97
CA HIS A 21 -12.98 4.23 11.08
C HIS A 21 -12.13 4.39 9.81
N GLU A 22 -12.14 5.58 9.21
CA GLU A 22 -11.31 5.89 8.04
C GLU A 22 -9.82 5.87 8.38
N ALA A 23 -9.42 6.42 9.53
CA ALA A 23 -8.04 6.37 9.99
C ALA A 23 -7.56 4.93 10.23
N VAL A 24 -8.37 4.10 10.91
CA VAL A 24 -8.06 2.67 11.12
C VAL A 24 -7.92 1.93 9.79
N ARG A 25 -8.84 2.17 8.84
CA ARG A 25 -8.76 1.58 7.51
C ARG A 25 -7.48 1.99 6.77
N ASN A 26 -7.08 3.26 6.86
CA ASN A 26 -5.87 3.74 6.19
C ASN A 26 -4.59 3.17 6.84
N VAL A 27 -4.57 3.00 8.17
CA VAL A 27 -3.47 2.33 8.88
C VAL A 27 -3.33 0.88 8.44
N ASP A 28 -4.45 0.16 8.32
CA ASP A 28 -4.48 -1.22 7.85
C ASP A 28 -3.91 -1.38 6.42
N VAL A 29 -4.27 -0.46 5.52
CA VAL A 29 -3.72 -0.42 4.16
C VAL A 29 -2.21 -0.12 4.17
N SER A 30 -1.75 0.82 5.02
CA SER A 30 -0.33 1.13 5.12
C SER A 30 0.48 -0.07 5.62
N ALA A 31 0.01 -0.74 6.67
CA ALA A 31 0.67 -1.93 7.19
C ALA A 31 0.72 -3.06 6.14
N SER A 32 -0.39 -3.26 5.42
CA SER A 32 -0.46 -4.24 4.33
C SER A 32 0.54 -3.92 3.21
N LEU A 33 0.72 -2.65 2.85
CA LEU A 33 1.70 -2.23 1.85
C LEU A 33 3.14 -2.47 2.31
N ASP A 34 3.45 -2.16 3.57
CA ASP A 34 4.79 -2.36 4.13
C ASP A 34 5.19 -3.84 4.14
N GLU A 35 4.25 -4.74 4.47
CA GLU A 35 4.47 -6.19 4.41
C GLU A 35 4.77 -6.67 2.98
N LEU A 36 4.00 -6.19 1.99
CA LEU A 36 4.21 -6.55 0.59
C LEU A 36 5.54 -6.05 0.05
N ILE A 37 5.91 -4.81 0.39
CA ILE A 37 7.22 -4.24 0.05
C ILE A 37 8.33 -5.08 0.67
N ALA A 38 8.22 -5.47 1.94
CA ALA A 38 9.22 -6.30 2.60
C ALA A 38 9.42 -7.66 1.92
N ILE A 39 8.34 -8.32 1.49
CA ILE A 39 8.42 -9.58 0.73
C ILE A 39 9.14 -9.37 -0.60
N MET A 40 8.81 -8.29 -1.32
CA MET A 40 9.44 -7.97 -2.59
C MET A 40 10.93 -7.66 -2.42
N THR A 41 11.30 -6.83 -1.45
CA THR A 41 12.70 -6.49 -1.13
C THR A 41 13.51 -7.71 -0.73
N ALA A 42 12.95 -8.64 0.06
CA ALA A 42 13.63 -9.88 0.40
C ALA A 42 13.94 -10.74 -0.84
N CYS A 43 13.07 -10.69 -1.85
CA CYS A 43 13.35 -11.33 -3.13
C CYS A 43 14.42 -10.57 -3.92
N GLU A 44 14.39 -9.23 -3.93
CA GLU A 44 15.44 -8.44 -4.58
C GLU A 44 16.84 -8.77 -4.03
N GLU A 45 16.96 -8.82 -2.69
CA GLU A 45 18.20 -9.18 -2.00
C GLU A 45 18.65 -10.60 -2.33
N ARG A 46 17.72 -11.57 -2.28
CA ARG A 46 18.05 -12.97 -2.52
C ARG A 46 18.47 -13.23 -3.97
N PHE A 47 17.80 -12.60 -4.92
CA PHE A 47 18.05 -12.81 -6.34
C PHE A 47 19.07 -11.84 -6.95
N GLY A 48 19.48 -10.81 -6.20
CA GLY A 48 20.42 -9.78 -6.65
C GLY A 48 19.88 -8.95 -7.82
N MET A 49 18.57 -8.73 -7.86
CA MET A 49 17.87 -8.04 -8.95
C MET A 49 16.86 -7.06 -8.37
N SER A 50 16.74 -5.88 -8.95
CA SER A 50 15.65 -4.96 -8.59
C SER A 50 14.28 -5.54 -8.98
N THR A 51 13.20 -5.09 -8.34
CA THR A 51 11.81 -5.45 -8.69
C THR A 51 11.52 -5.18 -10.16
N VAL A 52 12.08 -4.12 -10.74
CA VAL A 52 11.93 -3.78 -12.17
C VAL A 52 12.54 -4.87 -13.06
N GLU A 53 13.75 -5.32 -12.74
CA GLU A 53 14.42 -6.40 -13.47
C GLU A 53 13.74 -7.75 -13.23
N PHE A 54 13.31 -8.02 -11.99
CA PHE A 54 12.58 -9.21 -11.62
C PHE A 54 11.28 -9.31 -12.42
N TYR A 55 10.51 -8.22 -12.49
CA TYR A 55 9.28 -8.14 -13.28
C TYR A 55 9.54 -8.38 -14.77
N ALA A 56 10.55 -7.73 -15.34
CA ALA A 56 10.91 -7.90 -16.75
C ALA A 56 11.26 -9.36 -17.09
N ARG A 57 11.99 -10.04 -16.20
CA ARG A 57 12.34 -11.46 -16.37
C ARG A 57 11.17 -12.39 -16.12
N PHE A 58 10.32 -12.09 -15.15
CA PHE A 58 9.09 -12.85 -14.84
C PHE A 58 8.15 -12.86 -16.05
N VAL A 59 7.84 -11.69 -16.61
CA VAL A 59 6.98 -11.57 -17.81
C VAL A 59 7.61 -12.23 -19.04
N ALA A 60 8.94 -12.23 -19.14
CA ALA A 60 9.65 -12.94 -20.19
C ALA A 60 9.72 -14.47 -19.97
N GLY A 61 9.14 -15.00 -18.89
CA GLY A 61 9.15 -16.44 -18.57
C GLY A 61 10.51 -16.99 -18.14
N LYS A 62 11.44 -16.13 -17.72
CA LYS A 62 12.85 -16.49 -17.43
C LYS A 62 13.14 -16.81 -15.95
N MET A 63 12.13 -16.78 -15.10
CA MET A 63 12.29 -16.93 -13.65
C MET A 63 12.01 -18.36 -13.13
N GLY A 64 11.40 -19.21 -13.96
CA GLY A 64 10.95 -20.53 -13.53
C GLY A 64 9.74 -20.46 -12.59
N ASP A 65 9.50 -21.54 -11.85
CA ASP A 65 8.31 -21.77 -11.01
C ASP A 65 8.65 -21.97 -9.53
N SER A 66 9.81 -21.48 -9.07
CA SER A 66 10.19 -21.64 -7.67
C SER A 66 9.15 -20.98 -6.76
N ALA A 67 8.98 -21.55 -5.55
CA ALA A 67 8.03 -21.05 -4.56
C ALA A 67 8.22 -19.55 -4.27
N GLU A 68 9.42 -19.06 -4.50
CA GLU A 68 9.89 -17.73 -4.16
C GLU A 68 9.59 -16.72 -5.26
N VAL A 69 9.71 -17.15 -6.51
CA VAL A 69 9.21 -16.42 -7.66
C VAL A 69 7.70 -16.29 -7.58
N MET A 70 7.01 -17.37 -7.19
CA MET A 70 5.57 -17.34 -6.98
C MET A 70 5.17 -16.41 -5.82
N GLN A 71 5.90 -16.46 -4.70
CA GLN A 71 5.67 -15.57 -3.56
C GLN A 71 5.84 -14.09 -3.94
N TRP A 72 6.90 -13.77 -4.69
CA TRP A 72 7.12 -12.43 -5.21
C TRP A 72 5.99 -12.00 -6.16
N ALA A 73 5.57 -12.87 -7.08
CA ALA A 73 4.52 -12.55 -8.04
C ALA A 73 3.18 -12.26 -7.35
N MET A 74 2.82 -13.04 -6.34
CA MET A 74 1.63 -12.79 -5.51
C MET A 74 1.74 -11.46 -4.75
N ALA A 75 2.91 -11.16 -4.16
CA ALA A 75 3.11 -9.90 -3.44
C ALA A 75 3.02 -8.68 -4.38
N TYR A 76 3.61 -8.78 -5.58
CA TYR A 76 3.56 -7.74 -6.59
C TYR A 76 2.14 -7.48 -7.10
N ASP A 77 1.35 -8.53 -7.34
CA ASP A 77 -0.04 -8.40 -7.76
C ASP A 77 -0.90 -7.76 -6.66
N ALA A 78 -0.75 -8.21 -5.42
CA ALA A 78 -1.43 -7.62 -4.26
C ALA A 78 -1.05 -6.14 -4.04
N TYR A 79 0.23 -5.79 -4.22
CA TYR A 79 0.71 -4.42 -4.17
C TYR A 79 0.01 -3.55 -5.22
N ASN A 80 0.00 -3.99 -6.48
CA ASN A 80 -0.68 -3.28 -7.56
C ASN A 80 -2.18 -3.13 -7.31
N HIS A 81 -2.82 -4.18 -6.79
CA HIS A 81 -4.23 -4.14 -6.44
C HIS A 81 -4.54 -3.09 -5.36
N LEU A 82 -3.74 -3.04 -4.29
CA LEU A 82 -3.89 -2.04 -3.22
C LEU A 82 -3.67 -0.63 -3.73
N ILE A 83 -2.59 -0.40 -4.50
CA ILE A 83 -2.27 0.90 -5.07
C ILE A 83 -3.39 1.38 -6.01
N ASN A 84 -3.87 0.52 -6.91
CA ASN A 84 -4.94 0.89 -7.84
C ASN A 84 -6.27 1.14 -7.13
N THR A 85 -6.59 0.38 -6.09
CA THR A 85 -7.86 0.53 -5.37
C THR A 85 -7.89 1.78 -4.48
N HIS A 86 -6.76 2.11 -3.84
CA HIS A 86 -6.71 3.16 -2.81
C HIS A 86 -6.10 4.47 -3.28
N PHE A 87 -5.17 4.45 -4.23
CA PHE A 87 -4.41 5.64 -4.63
C PHE A 87 -4.78 6.18 -6.02
N GLN A 88 -5.31 5.35 -6.95
CA GLN A 88 -5.79 5.81 -8.27
C GLN A 88 -7.20 6.44 -8.26
N ARG A 89 -7.92 6.41 -7.13
CA ARG A 89 -9.25 7.03 -7.01
C ARG A 89 -9.24 8.57 -6.91
N LYS A 90 -8.06 9.21 -7.00
CA LYS A 90 -7.89 10.68 -6.96
C LYS A 90 -7.74 11.35 -8.34
N ALA A 91 -7.89 10.64 -9.45
CA ALA A 91 -7.66 11.18 -10.79
C ALA A 91 -8.94 11.59 -11.57
N VAL A 92 -10.12 11.60 -10.95
CA VAL A 92 -11.33 12.16 -11.57
C VAL A 92 -11.97 13.12 -10.58
N GLY A 93 -11.64 14.40 -10.74
CA GLY A 93 -12.39 15.55 -10.24
C GLY A 93 -13.28 16.11 -11.32
#